data_AF-A0A0Q9A574-F1
#
_entry.id   AF-A0A0Q9A574-F1
#
_cell.length_a   1.000
_cell.length_b   1.000
_cell.length_c   1.000
_cell.angle_alpha   90.00
_cell.angle_beta   90.00
_cell.angle_gamma   90.00
#
_symmetry.space_group_name_H-M   'P 1'
#
loop_
_entity.id
_entity.type
_entity.pdbx_description
1 polymer ?
#
loop_
_entity_poly.entity_id
_entity_poly.type
_entity_poly.pdbx_seq_one_letter_code
_entity_poly.pdbx_strand_id
1 'polypeptide(L)'
;MTNEELNLENRKINQENFRNLHSLQYDRIGKLESQENYISSFVTGLSTITIAFSFISETFDSKLKYIVLPLIFSVANIIAILYIQKTRSFIKLHQSRAKKLRETFAENFQALYEEIKKPDSNKDIFNRTNYMSALHLVIAIIGFSIIYYFNFKN
;
A
#
# COMPACT_ATOMS: atom_id res chain seq x y z
N MET A 1 34.89 2.67 36.56
CA MET A 1 34.53 1.97 35.31
C MET A 1 35.76 1.98 34.41
N THR A 2 36.21 0.83 33.94
CA THR A 2 37.36 0.73 33.03
C THR A 2 36.96 1.11 31.60
N ASN A 3 37.93 1.44 30.74
CA ASN A 3 37.66 1.71 29.33
C ASN A 3 37.02 0.50 28.61
N GLU A 4 37.32 -0.72 29.07
CA GLU A 4 36.71 -1.95 28.54
C GLU A 4 35.24 -2.07 28.94
N GLU A 5 34.89 -1.77 30.19
CA GLU A 5 33.50 -1.75 30.67
C GLU A 5 32.66 -0.70 29.91
N LEU A 6 33.21 0.50 29.71
CA LEU A 6 32.56 1.57 28.94
C LEU A 6 32.32 1.14 27.48
N ASN A 7 33.30 0.50 26.84
CA ASN A 7 33.17 0.00 25.48
C ASN A 7 32.11 -1.11 25.37
N LEU A 8 32.02 -1.97 26.38
CA LEU A 8 31.08 -3.08 26.41
C LEU A 8 29.64 -2.60 26.65
N GLU A 9 29.47 -1.61 27.53
CA GLU A 9 28.19 -0.92 27.76
C GLU A 9 27.72 -0.18 26.50
N ASN A 10 28.60 0.58 25.85
CA ASN A 10 28.29 1.26 24.60
C ASN A 10 27.88 0.29 23.49
N ARG A 11 28.53 -0.88 23.39
CA ARG A 11 28.14 -1.93 22.43
C ARG A 11 26.75 -2.47 22.73
N LYS A 12 26.42 -2.74 24.00
CA LYS A 12 25.09 -3.21 24.41
C LYS A 12 24.01 -2.19 24.07
N ILE A 13 24.23 -0.91 24.40
CA ILE A 13 23.31 0.19 24.09
C ILE A 13 23.09 0.30 22.57
N ASN A 14 24.17 0.25 21.78
CA ASN A 14 24.07 0.32 20.32
C ASN A 14 23.31 -0.88 19.72
N GLN A 15 23.53 -2.08 20.25
CA GLN A 15 22.82 -3.29 19.81
C GLN A 15 21.33 -3.24 20.17
N GLU A 16 21.00 -2.75 21.36
CA GLU A 16 19.61 -2.55 21.78
C GLU A 16 18.91 -1.48 20.93
N ASN A 17 19.56 -0.34 20.72
CA ASN A 17 19.06 0.74 19.86
C ASN A 17 18.85 0.24 18.43
N PHE A 18 19.79 -0.52 17.88
CA PHE A 18 19.64 -1.15 16.58
C PHE A 18 18.41 -2.06 16.53
N ARG A 19 18.28 -2.99 17.47
CA ARG A 19 17.13 -3.93 17.52
C ARG A 19 15.80 -3.18 17.59
N ASN A 20 15.72 -2.16 18.45
CA ASN A 20 14.50 -1.39 18.67
C ASN A 20 14.13 -0.55 17.43
N LEU A 21 15.09 0.19 16.87
CA LEU A 21 14.86 1.04 15.69
C LEU A 21 14.58 0.23 14.42
N HIS A 22 15.25 -0.91 14.26
CA HIS A 22 15.06 -1.83 13.15
C HIS A 22 13.67 -2.47 13.23
N SER A 23 13.30 -3.04 14.38
CA SER A 23 11.95 -3.58 14.62
C SER A 23 10.86 -2.55 14.35
N LEU A 24 11.05 -1.31 14.83
CA LEU A 24 10.11 -0.21 14.59
C LEU A 24 9.90 0.09 13.10
N GLN A 25 10.93 -0.05 12.24
CA GLN A 25 10.73 0.14 10.80
C GLN A 25 9.87 -0.97 10.19
N TYR A 26 10.06 -2.23 10.61
CA TYR A 26 9.26 -3.35 10.11
C TYR A 26 7.81 -3.30 10.60
N ASP A 27 7.57 -2.90 11.85
CA ASP A 27 6.21 -2.65 12.36
C ASP A 27 5.49 -1.56 11.54
N ARG A 28 6.17 -0.46 11.23
CA ARG A 28 5.63 0.60 10.37
C ARG A 28 5.30 0.11 8.96
N ILE A 29 6.18 -0.71 8.37
CA ILE A 29 5.93 -1.33 7.06
C ILE A 29 4.68 -2.23 7.14
N GLY A 30 4.59 -3.11 8.13
CA GLY A 30 3.45 -4.01 8.31
C GLY A 30 2.12 -3.26 8.49
N LYS A 31 2.12 -2.16 9.26
CA LYS A 31 0.95 -1.30 9.43
C LYS A 31 0.51 -0.65 8.11
N LEU A 32 1.45 -0.12 7.34
CA LEU A 32 1.17 0.48 6.03
C LEU A 32 0.61 -0.55 5.05
N GLU A 33 1.19 -1.75 4.99
CA GLU A 33 0.69 -2.84 4.14
C GLU A 33 -0.70 -3.31 4.56
N SER A 34 -0.97 -3.41 5.86
CA SER A 34 -2.29 -3.77 6.39
C SER A 34 -3.36 -2.72 6.03
N GLN A 35 -3.04 -1.43 6.18
CA GLN A 35 -3.93 -0.33 5.82
C GLN A 35 -4.20 -0.28 4.31
N GLU A 36 -3.19 -0.52 3.47
CA GLU A 36 -3.33 -0.64 2.02
C GLU A 36 -4.37 -1.71 1.65
N ASN A 37 -4.25 -2.90 2.23
CA ASN A 37 -5.19 -4.01 1.97
C ASN A 37 -6.60 -3.71 2.47
N TYR A 38 -6.71 -3.11 3.65
CA TYR A 38 -8.00 -2.74 4.21
C TYR A 38 -8.73 -1.75 3.30
N ILE A 39 -8.06 -0.67 2.90
CA ILE A 39 -8.65 0.35 2.02
C ILE A 39 -9.02 -0.26 0.67
N SER A 40 -8.14 -1.07 0.08
CA SER A 40 -8.42 -1.71 -1.21
C SER A 40 -9.64 -2.64 -1.12
N SER A 41 -9.72 -3.47 -0.09
CA SER A 41 -10.85 -4.38 0.13
C SER A 41 -12.14 -3.62 0.41
N PHE A 42 -12.08 -2.57 1.23
CA PHE A 42 -13.22 -1.73 1.58
C PHE A 42 -13.79 -1.02 0.34
N VAL A 43 -12.94 -0.36 -0.45
CA VAL A 43 -13.37 0.36 -1.67
C VAL A 43 -13.90 -0.62 -2.71
N THR A 44 -13.29 -1.79 -2.87
CA THR A 44 -13.76 -2.83 -3.79
C THR A 44 -15.12 -3.37 -3.35
N GLY A 45 -15.30 -3.65 -2.06
CA GLY A 45 -16.57 -4.10 -1.49
C GLY A 45 -17.69 -3.08 -1.69
N LEU A 46 -17.45 -1.82 -1.34
CA LEU A 46 -18.40 -0.74 -1.59
C LEU A 46 -18.75 -0.60 -3.07
N SER A 47 -17.75 -0.63 -3.96
CA SER A 47 -17.97 -0.52 -5.40
C SER A 47 -18.84 -1.66 -5.92
N THR A 48 -18.59 -2.89 -5.45
CA THR A 48 -19.37 -4.08 -5.82
C THR A 48 -20.82 -3.94 -5.39
N ILE A 49 -21.04 -3.51 -4.14
CA ILE A 49 -22.39 -3.23 -3.61
C ILE A 49 -23.07 -2.17 -4.48
N THR A 50 -22.40 -1.03 -4.71
CA THR A 50 -22.96 0.06 -5.51
C THR A 50 -23.32 -0.39 -6.92
N ILE A 51 -22.46 -1.16 -7.59
CA ILE A 51 -22.74 -1.71 -8.93
C ILE A 51 -23.95 -2.63 -8.88
N ALA A 52 -23.99 -3.59 -7.94
CA ALA A 52 -25.11 -4.51 -7.83
C ALA A 52 -26.45 -3.79 -7.60
N PHE A 53 -26.49 -2.83 -6.67
CA PHE A 53 -27.68 -2.02 -6.42
C PHE A 53 -28.07 -1.15 -7.62
N SER A 54 -27.08 -0.66 -8.37
CA SER A 54 -27.33 0.13 -9.58
C SER A 54 -28.03 -0.71 -10.65
N PHE A 55 -27.86 -2.03 -10.75
CA PHE A 55 -28.57 -2.82 -11.76
C PHE A 55 -29.84 -3.49 -11.26
N ILE A 56 -29.91 -3.90 -9.99
CA ILE A 56 -31.02 -4.70 -9.45
C ILE A 56 -32.22 -3.85 -9.03
N SER A 57 -31.99 -2.63 -8.53
CA SER A 57 -33.07 -1.81 -7.99
C SER A 57 -33.78 -0.99 -9.09
N GLU A 58 -35.10 -1.15 -9.17
CA GLU A 58 -36.00 -0.29 -9.96
C GLU A 58 -36.43 0.97 -9.18
N THR A 59 -36.12 1.04 -7.88
CA THR A 59 -36.62 2.11 -6.99
C THR A 59 -35.81 3.40 -7.07
N PHE A 60 -34.63 3.38 -7.69
CA PHE A 60 -33.77 4.57 -7.77
C PHE A 60 -34.02 5.38 -9.04
N ASP A 61 -33.93 6.70 -8.88
CA ASP A 61 -33.91 7.64 -10.01
C ASP A 61 -32.80 7.29 -11.00
N SER A 62 -33.09 7.45 -12.30
CA SER A 62 -32.19 7.11 -13.39
C SER A 62 -30.87 7.90 -13.34
N LYS A 63 -30.92 9.17 -12.92
CA LYS A 63 -29.70 9.98 -12.72
C LYS A 63 -28.86 9.46 -11.56
N LEU A 64 -29.50 9.08 -10.46
CA LEU A 64 -28.79 8.50 -9.31
C LEU A 64 -28.07 7.21 -9.72
N LYS A 65 -28.78 6.34 -10.44
CA LYS A 65 -28.33 5.00 -10.88
C LYS A 65 -27.22 5.04 -11.93
N TYR A 66 -27.32 5.94 -12.93
CA TYR A 66 -26.42 5.92 -14.09
C TYR A 66 -25.38 7.05 -14.10
N ILE A 67 -25.50 8.05 -13.22
CA ILE A 67 -24.55 9.16 -13.13
C ILE A 67 -23.89 9.18 -11.76
N VAL A 68 -24.68 9.41 -10.70
CA VAL A 68 -24.15 9.74 -9.39
C VAL A 68 -23.42 8.55 -8.75
N LEU A 69 -24.06 7.38 -8.69
CA LEU A 69 -23.45 6.18 -8.11
C LEU A 69 -22.19 5.73 -8.87
N PRO A 70 -22.22 5.61 -10.22
CA PRO A 70 -21.01 5.38 -11.03
C PRO A 70 -19.89 6.38 -10.80
N LEU A 71 -20.21 7.66 -10.69
CA LEU A 71 -19.21 8.69 -10.46
C LEU A 71 -18.56 8.55 -9.09
N ILE A 72 -19.36 8.32 -8.04
CA ILE A 72 -18.88 8.17 -6.66
C ILE A 72 -17.90 7.00 -6.58
N PHE A 73 -18.27 5.80 -7.06
CA PHE A 73 -17.36 4.67 -6.95
C PHE A 73 -16.14 4.83 -7.87
N SER A 74 -16.28 5.45 -9.05
CA SER A 74 -15.11 5.70 -9.92
C SER A 74 -14.09 6.61 -9.25
N VAL A 75 -14.55 7.72 -8.65
CA VAL A 75 -13.69 8.65 -7.91
C VAL A 75 -13.07 7.96 -6.69
N ALA A 76 -13.84 7.16 -5.94
CA ALA A 76 -13.32 6.42 -4.80
C ALA A 76 -12.19 5.46 -5.19
N ASN A 77 -12.31 4.78 -6.33
CA ASN A 77 -11.26 3.89 -6.85
C ASN A 77 -10.03 4.67 -7.31
N ILE A 78 -10.18 5.84 -7.93
CA ILE A 78 -9.05 6.72 -8.25
C ILE A 78 -8.31 7.14 -6.98
N ILE A 79 -9.04 7.54 -5.94
CA ILE A 79 -8.46 7.90 -4.64
C ILE A 79 -7.72 6.70 -4.04
N ALA A 80 -8.26 5.49 -4.14
CA ALA A 80 -7.61 4.27 -3.68
C ALA A 80 -6.27 4.02 -4.40
N ILE A 81 -6.20 4.21 -5.73
CA ILE A 81 -4.95 4.11 -6.50
C ILE A 81 -3.89 5.10 -5.97
N LEU A 82 -4.27 6.37 -5.81
CA LEU A 82 -3.37 7.40 -5.29
C LEU A 82 -2.87 7.05 -3.88
N TYR A 83 -3.76 6.54 -3.04
CA TYR A 83 -3.40 6.08 -1.69
C TYR A 83 -2.40 4.93 -1.73
N ILE A 84 -2.66 3.89 -2.53
CA ILE A 84 -1.79 2.71 -2.69
C ILE A 84 -0.39 3.14 -3.16
N GLN A 85 -0.30 3.99 -4.18
CA GLN A 85 0.97 4.50 -4.70
C GLN A 85 1.75 5.32 -3.65
N LYS A 86 1.04 6.17 -2.89
CA LYS A 86 1.64 6.95 -1.81
C LYS A 86 2.15 6.05 -0.68
N THR A 87 1.36 5.07 -0.25
CA THR A 87 1.73 4.10 0.78
C THR A 87 2.96 3.29 0.38
N ARG A 88 3.03 2.85 -0.89
CA ARG A 88 4.22 2.18 -1.43
C ARG A 88 5.49 3.02 -1.31
N SER A 89 5.39 4.33 -1.51
CA SER A 89 6.52 5.25 -1.36
C SER A 89 7.01 5.33 0.09
N PHE A 90 6.09 5.37 1.06
CA PHE A 90 6.45 5.30 2.49
C PHE A 90 7.04 3.95 2.90
N ILE A 91 6.52 2.85 2.37
CA ILE A 91 7.11 1.51 2.61
C ILE A 91 8.56 1.48 2.14
N LYS A 92 8.85 1.98 0.92
CA LYS A 92 10.22 2.07 0.39
C LYS A 92 11.13 2.93 1.28
N LEU A 93 10.63 4.06 1.79
CA LEU A 93 11.36 4.90 2.73
C LEU A 93 11.73 4.15 4.02
N HIS A 94 10.79 3.43 4.62
CA HIS A 94 11.06 2.65 5.83
C HIS A 94 12.00 1.46 5.58
N GLN A 95 11.90 0.82 4.42
CA GLN A 95 12.84 -0.22 3.99
C GLN A 95 14.27 0.33 3.83
N SER A 96 14.41 1.53 3.24
CA SER A 96 15.72 2.20 3.12
C SER A 96 16.29 2.58 4.49
N ARG A 97 15.46 3.10 5.40
CA ARG A 97 15.87 3.39 6.79
C ARG A 97 16.35 2.12 7.51
N ALA A 98 15.63 1.00 7.37
CA ALA A 98 16.03 -0.28 7.95
C ALA A 98 17.37 -0.77 7.37
N LYS A 99 17.60 -0.59 6.06
CA LYS A 99 18.90 -0.89 5.42
C LYS A 99 20.03 -0.05 6.01
N LYS A 100 19.84 1.26 6.11
CA LYS A 100 20.85 2.18 6.66
C LYS A 100 21.17 1.87 8.13
N LEU A 101 20.18 1.48 8.92
CA LEU A 101 20.39 1.04 10.30
C LEU A 101 21.28 -0.22 10.36
N ARG A 102 21.07 -1.20 9.46
CA ARG A 102 21.92 -2.40 9.39
C ARG A 102 23.35 -2.04 9.00
N GLU A 103 23.52 -1.21 7.99
CA GLU A 103 24.84 -0.74 7.54
C GLU A 103 25.60 0.01 8.64
N THR A 104 24.89 0.79 9.47
CA THR A 104 25.54 1.64 10.50
C THR A 104 25.87 0.88 11.78
N PHE A 105 25.02 -0.07 12.19
CA PHE A 105 25.11 -0.67 13.53
C PHE A 105 25.39 -2.19 13.52
N ALA A 106 25.29 -2.87 12.37
CA ALA A 106 25.40 -4.32 12.28
C ALA A 106 25.90 -4.79 10.90
N GLU A 107 27.12 -4.41 10.50
CA GLU A 107 27.71 -4.76 9.20
C GLU A 107 27.72 -6.27 8.92
N ASN A 108 28.07 -7.09 9.92
CA ASN A 108 28.03 -8.56 9.81
C ASN A 108 26.63 -9.08 9.46
N PHE A 109 25.58 -8.41 9.94
CA PHE A 109 24.20 -8.76 9.66
C PHE A 109 23.77 -8.29 8.26
N GLN A 110 24.34 -7.19 7.76
CA GLN A 110 24.13 -6.72 6.40
C GLN A 110 24.76 -7.66 5.37
N ALA A 111 25.97 -8.18 5.64
CA ALA A 111 26.63 -9.17 4.78
C ALA A 111 25.75 -10.41 4.55
N LEU A 112 25.19 -10.98 5.63
CA LEU A 112 24.23 -12.09 5.56
C LEU A 112 22.98 -11.74 4.73
N TYR A 113 22.49 -10.50 4.84
CA TYR A 113 21.33 -10.03 4.09
C TYR A 113 21.60 -9.86 2.59
N GLU A 114 22.84 -9.58 2.22
CA GLU A 114 23.25 -9.41 0.81
C GLU A 114 23.51 -10.73 0.11
N GLU A 115 23.92 -11.77 0.84
CA GLU A 115 23.99 -13.15 0.34
C GLU A 115 22.62 -13.63 -0.19
N ILE A 116 21.53 -13.19 0.46
CA ILE A 116 20.17 -13.49 0.05
C ILE A 116 19.69 -12.41 -0.93
N LYS A 117 19.82 -12.66 -2.24
CA LYS A 117 19.31 -11.76 -3.28
C LYS A 117 17.80 -11.54 -3.13
N LYS A 118 17.42 -10.35 -2.65
CA LYS A 118 16.02 -9.90 -2.67
C LYS A 118 15.58 -9.73 -4.14
N PRO A 119 14.41 -10.26 -4.53
CA PRO A 119 13.82 -9.95 -5.83
C PRO A 119 13.66 -8.43 -5.99
N ASP A 120 14.09 -7.89 -7.13
CA ASP A 120 13.95 -6.47 -7.40
C ASP A 120 12.48 -6.15 -7.69
N SER A 121 11.76 -5.77 -6.63
CA SER A 121 10.34 -5.43 -6.71
C SER A 121 10.03 -4.22 -7.61
N ASN A 122 11.04 -3.46 -8.07
CA ASN A 122 10.83 -2.40 -9.05
C ASN A 122 10.82 -2.93 -10.48
N LYS A 123 11.44 -4.08 -10.74
CA LYS A 123 11.44 -4.76 -12.04
C LYS A 123 10.24 -5.70 -12.19
N ASP A 124 9.59 -6.04 -11.10
CA ASP A 124 8.35 -6.81 -11.10
C ASP A 124 7.16 -5.92 -11.48
N ILE A 125 6.73 -6.03 -12.74
CA ILE A 125 5.56 -5.34 -13.29
C ILE A 125 4.27 -5.81 -12.60
N PHE A 126 4.22 -7.06 -12.16
CA PHE A 126 3.07 -7.68 -11.50
C PHE A 126 3.19 -7.67 -9.97
N ASN A 127 3.97 -6.75 -9.42
CA ASN A 127 4.01 -6.57 -7.99
C ASN A 127 2.60 -6.26 -7.45
N ARG A 128 2.36 -6.64 -6.19
CA ARG A 128 1.07 -6.49 -5.51
C ARG A 128 0.46 -5.09 -5.65
N THR A 129 1.26 -4.05 -5.48
CA THR A 129 0.82 -2.64 -5.56
C THR A 129 0.27 -2.31 -6.95
N ASN A 130 0.95 -2.76 -8.02
CA ASN A 130 0.49 -2.59 -9.39
C ASN A 130 -0.80 -3.38 -9.65
N TYR A 131 -0.87 -4.63 -9.16
CA TYR A 131 -2.07 -5.46 -9.30
C TYR A 131 -3.30 -4.81 -8.64
N MET A 132 -3.16 -4.34 -7.40
CA MET A 132 -4.24 -3.64 -6.68
C MET A 132 -4.64 -2.33 -7.38
N SER A 133 -3.65 -1.57 -7.87
CA SER A 133 -3.91 -0.34 -8.62
C SER A 133 -4.65 -0.62 -9.93
N ALA A 134 -4.28 -1.70 -10.64
CA ALA A 134 -4.96 -2.12 -11.86
C ALA A 134 -6.40 -2.55 -11.60
N LEU A 135 -6.67 -3.28 -10.51
CA LEU A 135 -8.03 -3.64 -10.10
C LEU A 135 -8.90 -2.39 -9.91
N HIS A 136 -8.43 -1.42 -9.13
CA HIS A 136 -9.15 -0.17 -8.93
C HIS A 136 -9.34 0.61 -10.24
N LEU A 137 -8.35 0.61 -11.12
CA LEU A 137 -8.45 1.26 -12.43
C LEU A 137 -9.55 0.64 -13.28
N VAL A 138 -9.65 -0.69 -13.32
CA VAL A 138 -10.72 -1.41 -14.03
C VAL A 138 -12.09 -1.02 -13.48
N ILE A 139 -12.25 -0.98 -12.16
CA ILE A 139 -13.51 -0.59 -11.52
C ILE A 139 -13.87 0.86 -11.90
N ALA A 140 -12.90 1.78 -11.87
CA ALA A 140 -13.15 3.16 -12.27
C ALA A 140 -13.55 3.28 -13.75
N ILE A 141 -12.89 2.53 -14.64
CA ILE A 141 -13.24 2.50 -16.07
C ILE A 141 -14.67 1.98 -16.27
N ILE A 142 -15.09 0.96 -15.52
CA ILE A 142 -16.47 0.45 -15.57
C ILE A 142 -17.46 1.56 -15.22
N GLY A 143 -17.21 2.32 -14.15
CA GLY A 143 -18.11 3.40 -13.75
C GLY A 143 -18.18 4.53 -14.78
N PHE A 144 -17.03 4.98 -15.33
CA PHE A 144 -17.06 5.93 -16.43
C PHE A 144 -17.75 5.39 -17.68
N SER A 145 -17.62 4.09 -17.97
CA SER A 145 -18.27 3.45 -19.11
C SER A 145 -19.80 3.42 -18.95
N ILE A 146 -20.30 3.19 -17.74
CA ILE A 146 -21.73 3.28 -17.42
C ILE A 146 -22.23 4.71 -17.67
N ILE A 147 -21.53 5.72 -17.14
CA ILE A 147 -21.90 7.14 -17.34
C ILE A 147 -21.94 7.46 -18.84
N TYR A 148 -20.88 7.08 -19.57
CA TYR A 148 -20.78 7.36 -21.00
C TYR A 148 -21.92 6.72 -21.78
N TYR A 149 -22.17 5.42 -21.56
CA TYR A 149 -23.19 4.67 -22.28
C TYR A 149 -24.59 5.26 -22.11
N PHE A 150 -24.99 5.57 -20.87
CA PHE A 150 -26.36 6.01 -20.58
C PHE A 150 -26.63 7.50 -20.86
N ASN A 151 -25.60 8.34 -21.03
CA ASN A 151 -25.79 9.79 -21.22
C ASN A 151 -25.40 10.30 -22.60
N PHE A 152 -24.57 9.57 -23.35
CA PHE A 152 -24.05 10.03 -24.65
C PHE A 152 -24.39 9.11 -25.81
N LYS A 153 -24.86 7.88 -25.54
CA LYS A 153 -25.21 6.91 -26.59
C LYS A 153 -26.73 6.72 -26.78
N ASN A 154 -27.52 7.09 -25.76
CA ASN A 154 -28.98 7.21 -25.83
C ASN A 154 -29.36 8.67 -26.04
#